data_AF-A0A7X5ZHQ1-F1
#
_entry.id   AF-A0A7X5ZHQ1-F1
#
_cell.length_a   1.000
_cell.length_b   1.000
_cell.length_c   1.000
_cell.angle_alpha   90.00
_cell.angle_beta   90.00
_cell.angle_gamma   90.00
#
_symmetry.space_group_name_H-M   'P 1'
#
loop_
_entity.id
_entity.type
_entity.pdbx_description
1 polymer ?
#
loop_
_entity_poly.entity_id
_entity_poly.type
_entity_poly.pdbx_seq_one_letter_code
_entity_poly.pdbx_strand_id
1 'polypeptide(L)'
;MKRSISHWNAWGQYIAVAAAYEAVYEIARYCSQPQFLLTTGLRLACMLLMPARFWPALAVGEFVPLAENALFCADRFGTAWAVLIAIPTVVFYWPVLGMVRSKWHLYDAEGRLHMQVIVYASIVASIITAGLITATWMAAFMHDPGKFPAHDPTMVLVSRLVGSYLGALTLTPVILSLRDRYLRRQDVLTVAAVWRSTLLRDILWWVIPALAVLDWLALTANVESVRQLAQFALLLPVLGLAWRHGWHGTAVGGLLASFALASTAHGLLDNETLKVQTVMSVVLSGALILGARSTATRRMTEADQGP
;
A
#
# COMPACT_ATOMS: atom_id res chain seq x y z
N MET A 1 -33.34 5.56 29.71
CA MET A 1 -31.90 5.54 30.08
C MET A 1 -31.02 4.61 29.21
N LYS A 2 -31.48 3.43 28.75
CA LYS A 2 -30.67 2.50 27.92
C LYS A 2 -30.21 3.05 26.55
N ARG A 3 -30.96 3.97 25.91
CA ARG A 3 -30.59 4.59 24.62
C ARG A 3 -29.33 5.47 24.71
N SER A 4 -29.17 6.24 25.79
CA SER A 4 -28.04 7.17 25.96
C SER A 4 -26.69 6.43 26.00
N ILE A 5 -26.60 5.35 26.77
CA ILE A 5 -25.36 4.54 26.92
C ILE A 5 -24.97 3.86 25.60
N SER A 6 -25.95 3.44 24.79
CA SER A 6 -25.67 2.83 23.48
C SER A 6 -25.11 3.86 22.48
N HIS A 7 -25.57 5.12 22.53
CA HIS A 7 -25.03 6.19 21.70
C HIS A 7 -23.60 6.55 22.12
N TRP A 8 -23.32 6.65 23.42
CA TRP A 8 -21.96 6.90 23.93
C TRP A 8 -20.97 5.80 23.51
N ASN A 9 -21.39 4.53 23.55
CA ASN A 9 -20.57 3.43 23.04
C ASN A 9 -20.34 3.50 21.52
N ALA A 10 -21.33 3.97 20.75
CA ALA A 10 -21.18 4.13 19.30
C ALA A 10 -20.21 5.27 18.95
N TRP A 11 -20.35 6.43 19.59
CA TRP A 11 -19.43 7.57 19.41
C TRP A 11 -18.00 7.24 19.85
N GLY A 12 -17.84 6.50 20.95
CA GLY A 12 -16.53 6.01 21.40
C GLY A 12 -15.85 5.12 20.36
N GLN A 13 -16.60 4.27 19.65
CA GLN A 13 -16.06 3.46 18.54
C GLN A 13 -15.58 4.31 17.37
N TYR A 14 -16.33 5.35 16.97
CA TYR A 14 -15.90 6.25 15.90
C TYR A 14 -14.62 7.00 16.24
N ILE A 15 -14.52 7.52 17.47
CA ILE A 15 -13.32 8.22 17.95
C ILE A 15 -12.14 7.26 18.02
N ALA A 16 -12.33 6.05 18.57
CA ALA A 16 -11.27 5.05 18.64
C ALA A 16 -10.76 4.63 17.24
N VAL A 17 -11.68 4.45 16.27
CA VAL A 17 -11.30 4.14 14.89
C VAL A 17 -10.56 5.31 14.23
N ALA A 18 -11.02 6.55 14.44
CA ALA A 18 -10.36 7.73 13.90
C ALA A 18 -8.93 7.88 14.46
N ALA A 19 -8.76 7.80 15.78
CA ALA A 19 -7.46 7.93 16.45
C ALA A 19 -6.51 6.78 16.09
N ALA A 20 -7.01 5.54 16.04
CA ALA A 20 -6.19 4.40 15.62
C ALA A 20 -5.76 4.51 14.16
N TYR A 21 -6.67 4.98 13.29
CA TYR A 21 -6.36 5.20 11.88
C TYR A 21 -5.34 6.33 11.70
N GLU A 22 -5.51 7.46 12.39
CA GLU A 22 -4.59 8.59 12.41
C GLU A 22 -3.17 8.16 12.79
N ALA A 23 -3.01 7.44 13.91
CA ALA A 23 -1.70 6.97 14.36
C ALA A 23 -1.00 6.07 13.32
N VAL A 24 -1.74 5.12 12.72
CA VAL A 24 -1.19 4.24 11.67
C VAL A 24 -0.92 5.02 10.39
N TYR A 25 -1.76 6.01 10.08
CA TYR A 25 -1.61 6.87 8.92
C TYR A 25 -0.35 7.74 9.02
N GLU A 26 -0.07 8.33 10.18
CA GLU A 26 1.16 9.07 10.41
C GLU A 26 2.39 8.19 10.22
N ILE A 27 2.42 7.01 10.84
CA ILE A 27 3.53 6.05 10.66
C ILE A 27 3.70 5.71 9.18
N ALA A 28 2.62 5.39 8.48
CA ALA A 28 2.66 5.10 7.05
C ALA A 28 3.13 6.30 6.22
N ARG A 29 2.78 7.53 6.62
CA ARG A 29 3.22 8.78 5.99
C ARG A 29 4.72 9.00 6.21
N TYR A 30 5.23 8.77 7.42
CA TYR A 30 6.66 8.86 7.73
C TYR A 30 7.48 7.81 6.97
N CYS A 31 6.98 6.58 6.85
CA CYS A 31 7.64 5.53 6.09
C CYS A 31 7.45 5.65 4.57
N SER A 32 6.57 6.52 4.09
CA SER A 32 6.32 6.67 2.66
C SER A 32 7.48 7.42 2.00
N GLN A 33 8.02 6.81 0.94
CA GLN A 33 8.99 7.45 0.07
C GLN A 33 8.28 7.93 -1.20
N PRO A 34 8.82 8.91 -1.94
CA PRO A 34 8.23 9.38 -3.20
C PRO A 34 7.95 8.25 -4.20
N GLN A 35 8.86 7.29 -4.20
CA GLN A 35 8.87 6.08 -5.01
C GLN A 35 7.95 4.98 -4.43
N PHE A 36 7.54 5.07 -3.16
CA PHE A 36 6.72 4.03 -2.51
C PHE A 36 5.76 4.62 -1.48
N LEU A 37 4.50 4.81 -1.89
CA LEU A 37 3.47 5.49 -1.10
C LEU A 37 2.61 4.48 -0.33
N LEU A 38 3.06 4.12 0.88
CA LEU A 38 2.34 3.20 1.79
C LEU A 38 0.94 3.70 2.15
N THR A 39 0.78 5.02 2.27
CA THR A 39 -0.50 5.63 2.62
C THR A 39 -1.61 5.25 1.62
N THR A 40 -1.30 5.07 0.33
CA THR A 40 -2.28 4.60 -0.67
C THR A 40 -2.80 3.20 -0.35
N GLY A 41 -1.92 2.27 0.01
CA GLY A 41 -2.30 0.92 0.40
C GLY A 41 -3.00 0.84 1.74
N LEU A 42 -2.62 1.69 2.70
CA LEU A 42 -3.32 1.77 3.98
C LEU A 42 -4.76 2.25 3.78
N ARG A 43 -4.97 3.35 3.03
CA ARG A 43 -6.31 3.86 2.71
C ARG A 43 -7.17 2.80 2.04
N LEU A 44 -6.62 2.15 1.00
CA LEU A 44 -7.31 1.12 0.26
C LEU A 44 -7.69 -0.06 1.17
N ALA A 45 -6.74 -0.57 1.97
CA ALA A 45 -6.98 -1.64 2.91
C ALA A 45 -8.07 -1.29 3.92
N CYS A 46 -7.97 -0.12 4.57
CA CYS A 46 -8.96 0.32 5.56
C CYS A 46 -10.35 0.46 4.94
N MET A 47 -10.48 1.01 3.72
CA MET A 47 -11.79 1.17 3.08
C MET A 47 -12.38 -0.14 2.58
N LEU A 48 -11.56 -1.11 2.18
CA LEU A 48 -12.02 -2.46 1.83
C LEU A 48 -12.41 -3.27 3.07
N LEU A 49 -11.73 -3.06 4.20
CA LEU A 49 -11.99 -3.81 5.43
C LEU A 49 -13.10 -3.24 6.30
N MET A 50 -13.15 -1.92 6.44
CA MET A 50 -14.11 -1.26 7.32
C MET A 50 -15.49 -1.17 6.65
N PRO A 51 -16.56 -1.42 7.41
CA PRO A 51 -17.92 -1.09 7.00
C PRO A 51 -18.03 0.38 6.59
N ALA A 52 -18.82 0.69 5.56
CA ALA A 52 -18.96 2.04 5.01
C ALA A 52 -19.36 3.10 6.04
N ARG A 53 -20.07 2.71 7.11
CA ARG A 53 -20.43 3.58 8.23
C ARG A 53 -19.23 4.22 8.93
N PHE A 54 -18.06 3.58 8.95
CA PHE A 54 -16.85 4.09 9.61
C PHE A 54 -15.98 4.94 8.71
N TRP A 55 -16.29 5.03 7.42
CA TRP A 55 -15.46 5.80 6.52
C TRP A 55 -15.37 7.31 6.88
N PRO A 56 -16.43 7.96 7.41
CA PRO A 56 -16.29 9.34 7.88
C PRO A 56 -15.26 9.48 9.01
N ALA A 57 -15.14 8.48 9.89
CA ALA A 57 -14.09 8.47 10.91
C ALA A 57 -12.69 8.32 10.32
N LEU A 58 -12.52 7.55 9.24
CA LEU A 58 -11.25 7.49 8.51
C LEU A 58 -10.90 8.86 7.89
N ALA A 59 -11.88 9.54 7.30
CA ALA A 59 -11.67 10.88 6.75
C ALA A 59 -11.26 11.89 7.83
N VAL A 60 -11.87 11.82 9.03
CA VAL A 60 -11.48 12.66 10.17
C VAL A 60 -10.06 12.34 10.64
N GLY A 61 -9.70 11.06 10.80
CA GLY A 61 -8.36 10.67 11.22
C GLY A 61 -7.27 11.02 10.19
N GLU A 62 -7.59 11.06 8.89
CA GLU A 62 -6.67 11.58 7.88
C GLU A 62 -6.62 13.12 7.86
N PHE A 63 -7.74 13.78 8.16
CA PHE A 63 -7.86 15.23 8.09
C PHE A 63 -6.93 15.94 9.09
N VAL A 64 -6.80 15.44 10.32
CA VAL A 64 -5.99 16.08 11.37
C VAL A 64 -4.55 16.35 10.92
N PRO A 65 -3.74 15.34 10.54
CA PRO A 65 -2.36 15.56 10.12
C PRO A 65 -2.23 16.29 8.76
N LEU A 66 -3.30 16.32 7.96
CA LEU A 66 -3.33 17.08 6.71
C LEU A 66 -3.61 18.56 6.94
N ALA A 67 -4.55 18.87 7.84
CA ALA A 67 -4.91 20.23 8.22
C ALA A 67 -3.75 20.92 8.96
N GLU A 68 -3.06 20.22 9.87
CA GLU A 68 -1.85 20.74 10.50
C GLU A 68 -0.78 21.11 9.46
N ASN A 69 -0.50 20.18 8.53
CA ASN A 69 0.45 20.44 7.45
C ASN A 69 0.01 21.59 6.53
N ALA A 70 -1.30 21.72 6.25
CA ALA A 70 -1.84 22.83 5.49
C ALA A 70 -1.59 24.17 6.21
N LEU A 71 -1.88 24.24 7.51
CA LEU A 71 -1.73 25.45 8.32
C LEU A 71 -0.27 25.89 8.43
N PHE A 72 0.65 24.98 8.75
CA PHE A 72 2.07 25.33 8.93
C PHE A 72 2.79 25.70 7.64
N CYS A 73 2.27 25.28 6.49
CA CYS A 73 2.95 25.47 5.20
C CYS A 73 2.14 26.33 4.22
N ALA A 74 0.98 26.86 4.62
CA ALA A 74 0.16 27.76 3.81
C ALA A 74 0.96 29.00 3.36
N ASP A 75 1.74 29.61 4.25
CA ASP A 75 2.55 30.78 3.94
C ASP A 75 3.66 30.47 2.93
N ARG A 76 4.09 29.20 2.84
CA ARG A 76 5.19 28.77 1.98
C ARG A 76 4.75 28.35 0.58
N PHE A 77 3.57 27.73 0.46
CA PHE A 77 3.09 27.12 -0.78
C PHE A 77 1.78 27.71 -1.30
N GLY A 78 1.20 28.68 -0.58
CA GLY A 78 0.00 29.39 -0.95
C GLY A 78 -1.29 28.73 -0.49
N THR A 79 -2.37 29.52 -0.54
CA THR A 79 -3.71 29.11 -0.09
C THR A 79 -4.31 28.00 -0.96
N ALA A 80 -4.07 28.01 -2.27
CA ALA A 80 -4.55 26.96 -3.17
C ALA A 80 -3.96 25.59 -2.82
N TRP A 81 -2.66 25.53 -2.52
CA TRP A 81 -2.00 24.33 -2.02
C TRP A 81 -2.59 23.89 -0.67
N ALA A 82 -2.78 24.82 0.27
CA ALA A 82 -3.31 24.54 1.60
C ALA A 82 -4.74 23.95 1.54
N VAL A 83 -5.59 24.47 0.66
CA VAL A 83 -6.95 23.92 0.46
C VAL A 83 -6.89 22.52 -0.13
N LEU A 84 -6.05 22.28 -1.14
CA LEU A 84 -5.95 20.96 -1.78
C LEU A 84 -5.40 19.89 -0.83
N ILE A 85 -4.34 20.21 -0.07
CA ILE A 85 -3.71 19.24 0.83
C ILE A 85 -4.57 18.94 2.06
N ALA A 86 -5.42 19.87 2.49
CA ALA A 86 -6.30 19.69 3.65
C ALA A 86 -7.43 18.68 3.38
N ILE A 87 -7.79 18.42 2.12
CA ILE A 87 -8.88 17.49 1.80
C ILE A 87 -8.37 16.05 1.92
N PRO A 88 -8.98 15.20 2.78
CA PRO A 88 -8.57 13.81 2.93
C PRO A 88 -8.71 13.03 1.64
N THR A 89 -7.67 12.28 1.27
CA THR A 89 -7.68 11.47 0.04
C THR A 89 -8.73 10.35 0.11
N VAL A 90 -9.02 9.85 1.31
CA VAL A 90 -10.08 8.85 1.56
C VAL A 90 -11.44 9.30 1.04
N VAL A 91 -11.74 10.61 1.04
CA VAL A 91 -13.01 11.15 0.53
C VAL A 91 -13.17 10.89 -0.96
N PHE A 92 -12.09 10.98 -1.74
CA PHE A 92 -12.11 10.74 -3.18
C PHE A 92 -12.24 9.25 -3.53
N TYR A 93 -11.85 8.37 -2.61
CA TYR A 93 -11.98 6.93 -2.81
C TYR A 93 -13.42 6.43 -2.63
N TRP A 94 -14.26 7.20 -1.93
CA TRP A 94 -15.63 6.82 -1.63
C TRP A 94 -16.49 6.37 -2.81
N PRO A 95 -16.70 7.21 -3.84
CA PRO A 95 -17.61 6.85 -4.93
C PRO A 95 -17.12 5.61 -5.67
N VAL A 96 -15.80 5.50 -5.87
CA VAL A 96 -15.18 4.38 -6.56
C VAL A 96 -15.29 3.10 -5.75
N LEU A 97 -14.83 3.10 -4.49
CA LEU A 97 -14.84 1.89 -3.67
C LEU A 97 -16.26 1.49 -3.25
N GLY A 98 -17.18 2.45 -3.13
CA GLY A 98 -18.61 2.18 -3.01
C GLY A 98 -19.14 1.39 -4.20
N MET A 99 -18.80 1.83 -5.42
CA MET A 99 -19.17 1.12 -6.64
C MET A 99 -18.51 -0.27 -6.73
N VAL A 100 -17.21 -0.37 -6.48
CA VAL A 100 -16.48 -1.65 -6.49
C VAL A 100 -17.09 -2.64 -5.49
N ARG A 101 -17.38 -2.21 -4.26
CA ARG A 101 -18.00 -3.05 -3.22
C ARG A 101 -19.43 -3.47 -3.55
N SER A 102 -20.19 -2.64 -4.26
CA SER A 102 -21.57 -2.95 -4.67
C SER A 102 -21.63 -3.95 -5.83
N LYS A 103 -20.66 -3.89 -6.75
CA LYS A 103 -20.66 -4.68 -8.00
C LYS A 103 -19.83 -5.96 -7.90
N TRP A 104 -18.80 -5.98 -7.04
CA TRP A 104 -17.85 -7.08 -6.94
C TRP A 104 -17.73 -7.50 -5.48
N HIS A 105 -18.00 -8.77 -5.20
CA HIS A 105 -17.72 -9.33 -3.88
C HIS A 105 -16.21 -9.47 -3.70
N LEU A 106 -15.67 -8.90 -2.60
CA LEU A 106 -14.25 -9.01 -2.27
C LEU A 106 -13.85 -10.46 -1.93
N TYR A 107 -14.81 -11.23 -1.44
CA TYR A 107 -14.69 -12.64 -1.13
C TYR A 107 -15.59 -13.45 -2.06
N ASP A 108 -15.06 -14.55 -2.57
CA ASP A 108 -15.82 -15.57 -3.31
C ASP A 108 -16.80 -16.33 -2.40
N ALA A 109 -17.66 -17.16 -2.99
CA ALA A 109 -18.57 -18.06 -2.28
C ALA A 109 -17.83 -18.98 -1.29
N GLU A 110 -16.58 -19.35 -1.58
CA GLU A 110 -15.71 -20.16 -0.71
C GLU A 110 -14.86 -19.30 0.25
N GLY A 111 -15.16 -18.00 0.40
CA GLY A 111 -14.44 -17.08 1.28
C GLY A 111 -13.03 -16.74 0.79
N ARG A 112 -12.79 -16.74 -0.53
CA ARG A 112 -11.48 -16.48 -1.16
C ARG A 112 -11.36 -15.03 -1.59
N LEU A 113 -10.21 -14.41 -1.38
CA LEU A 113 -9.96 -13.04 -1.84
C LEU A 113 -9.87 -12.98 -3.37
N HIS A 114 -10.73 -12.17 -3.99
CA HIS A 114 -10.66 -11.90 -5.43
C HIS A 114 -9.50 -10.95 -5.74
N MET A 115 -8.35 -11.54 -6.07
CA MET A 115 -7.13 -10.77 -6.31
C MET A 115 -7.27 -9.78 -7.48
N GLN A 116 -8.09 -10.09 -8.49
CA GLN A 116 -8.39 -9.18 -9.60
C GLN A 116 -9.05 -7.89 -9.11
N VAL A 117 -9.95 -7.96 -8.11
CA VAL A 117 -10.57 -6.79 -7.49
C VAL A 117 -9.51 -5.94 -6.80
N ILE A 118 -8.58 -6.57 -6.09
CA ILE A 118 -7.50 -5.86 -5.37
C ILE A 118 -6.59 -5.13 -6.35
N VAL A 119 -6.19 -5.81 -7.45
CA VAL A 119 -5.38 -5.21 -8.51
C VAL A 119 -6.12 -4.03 -9.15
N TYR A 120 -7.38 -4.22 -9.55
CA TYR A 120 -8.19 -3.15 -10.13
C TYR A 120 -8.37 -1.96 -9.18
N ALA A 121 -8.73 -2.24 -7.92
CA ALA A 121 -8.89 -1.20 -6.91
C ALA A 121 -7.56 -0.48 -6.61
N SER A 122 -6.42 -1.18 -6.70
CA SER A 122 -5.09 -0.57 -6.57
C SER A 122 -4.78 0.38 -7.73
N ILE A 123 -5.15 0.03 -8.97
CA ILE A 123 -5.01 0.92 -10.14
C ILE A 123 -5.85 2.17 -9.96
N VAL A 124 -7.12 2.05 -9.55
CA VAL A 124 -7.97 3.24 -9.40
C VAL A 124 -7.50 4.12 -8.24
N ALA A 125 -7.12 3.50 -7.11
CA ALA A 125 -6.55 4.21 -5.96
C ALA A 125 -5.26 4.96 -6.33
N SER A 126 -4.39 4.36 -7.14
CA SER A 126 -3.16 5.01 -7.59
C SER A 126 -3.42 6.17 -8.52
N ILE A 127 -4.36 6.05 -9.46
CA ILE A 127 -4.75 7.16 -10.36
C ILE A 127 -5.26 8.35 -9.56
N ILE A 128 -6.16 8.12 -8.59
CA ILE A 128 -6.70 9.18 -7.74
C ILE A 128 -5.58 9.82 -6.90
N THR A 129 -4.76 9.01 -6.22
CA THR A 129 -3.66 9.54 -5.39
C THR A 129 -2.67 10.35 -6.23
N ALA A 130 -2.23 9.81 -7.36
CA ALA A 130 -1.26 10.46 -8.22
C ALA A 130 -1.80 11.78 -8.78
N GLY A 131 -3.07 11.80 -9.20
CA GLY A 131 -3.75 13.01 -9.65
C GLY A 131 -3.80 14.09 -8.56
N LEU A 132 -4.22 13.74 -7.34
CA LEU A 132 -4.29 14.68 -6.21
C LEU A 132 -2.92 15.21 -5.79
N ILE A 133 -1.91 14.33 -5.69
CA ILE A 133 -0.54 14.75 -5.35
C ILE A 133 0.01 15.67 -6.44
N THR A 134 -0.21 15.36 -7.72
CA THR A 134 0.26 16.18 -8.84
C THR A 134 -0.45 17.53 -8.89
N ALA A 135 -1.77 17.56 -8.66
CA ALA A 135 -2.54 18.80 -8.58
C ALA A 135 -2.07 19.70 -7.42
N THR A 136 -1.81 19.09 -6.26
CA THR A 136 -1.27 19.77 -5.09
C THR A 136 0.13 20.32 -5.38
N TRP A 137 1.00 19.52 -6.00
CA TRP A 137 2.34 19.96 -6.42
C TRP A 137 2.28 21.14 -7.41
N MET A 138 1.37 21.07 -8.39
CA MET A 138 1.17 22.15 -9.37
C MET A 138 0.70 23.44 -8.71
N ALA A 139 -0.22 23.35 -7.75
CA ALA A 139 -0.69 24.51 -7.00
C ALA A 139 0.44 25.19 -6.21
N ALA A 140 1.33 24.41 -5.59
CA ALA A 140 2.54 24.94 -4.93
C ALA A 140 3.51 25.60 -5.92
N PHE A 141 3.71 24.97 -7.10
CA PHE A 141 4.60 25.49 -8.12
C PHE A 141 4.12 26.82 -8.73
N MET A 142 2.79 26.95 -8.94
CA MET A 142 2.19 28.18 -9.48
C MET A 142 2.23 29.35 -8.48
N HIS A 143 2.29 29.08 -7.18
CA HIS A 143 2.33 30.13 -6.16
C HIS A 143 3.65 30.90 -6.16
N ASP A 144 4.78 30.21 -6.33
CA ASP A 144 6.12 30.82 -6.32
C ASP A 144 7.01 30.21 -7.44
N PRO A 145 6.81 30.63 -8.70
CA PRO A 145 7.54 30.08 -9.85
C PRO A 145 9.03 30.40 -9.74
N GLY A 146 9.86 29.36 -9.62
CA GLY A 146 11.33 29.48 -9.55
C GLY A 146 11.95 29.11 -8.21
N LYS A 147 11.14 28.95 -7.15
CA LYS A 147 11.61 28.48 -5.83
C LYS A 147 11.83 26.98 -5.75
N PHE A 148 11.18 26.22 -6.64
CA PHE A 148 11.26 24.76 -6.70
C PHE A 148 11.83 24.32 -8.06
N PRO A 149 12.56 23.19 -8.11
CA PRO A 149 13.03 22.65 -9.38
C PRO A 149 11.84 22.45 -10.32
N ALA A 150 11.94 23.02 -11.52
CA ALA A 150 10.96 22.79 -12.57
C ALA A 150 11.08 21.34 -13.04
N HIS A 151 10.18 20.50 -12.54
CA HIS A 151 10.03 19.14 -13.02
C HIS A 151 8.87 19.09 -14.01
N ASP A 152 8.97 18.21 -15.01
CA ASP A 152 7.87 17.95 -15.93
C ASP A 152 6.66 17.40 -15.13
N PRO A 153 5.48 18.05 -15.18
CA PRO A 153 4.28 17.57 -14.50
C PRO A 153 3.92 16.13 -14.87
N THR A 154 4.20 15.71 -16.10
CA THR A 154 3.92 14.35 -16.57
C THR A 154 4.80 13.32 -15.85
N MET A 155 6.09 13.64 -15.66
CA MET A 155 7.03 12.78 -14.96
C MET A 155 6.67 12.66 -13.47
N VAL A 156 6.25 13.76 -12.85
CA VAL A 156 5.72 13.75 -11.47
C VAL A 156 4.50 12.84 -11.38
N LEU A 157 3.55 12.97 -12.30
CA LEU A 157 2.35 12.15 -12.32
C LEU A 157 2.68 10.65 -12.45
N VAL A 158 3.54 10.28 -13.40
CA VAL A 158 3.93 8.88 -13.64
C VAL A 158 4.66 8.30 -12.43
N SER A 159 5.62 9.04 -11.86
CA SER A 159 6.34 8.61 -10.66
C SER A 159 5.38 8.34 -9.49
N ARG A 160 4.44 9.27 -9.23
CA ARG A 160 3.45 9.11 -8.16
C ARG A 160 2.45 8.00 -8.45
N LEU A 161 2.09 7.79 -9.71
CA LEU A 161 1.21 6.70 -10.14
C LEU A 161 1.84 5.34 -9.84
N VAL A 162 3.09 5.14 -10.24
CA VAL A 162 3.80 3.87 -10.01
C VAL A 162 4.04 3.64 -8.52
N GLY A 163 4.49 4.65 -7.78
CA GLY A 163 4.77 4.52 -6.34
C GLY A 163 3.51 4.30 -5.48
N SER A 164 2.40 4.95 -5.82
CA SER A 164 1.10 4.71 -5.16
C SER A 164 0.51 3.37 -5.56
N TYR A 165 0.70 2.95 -6.81
CA TYR A 165 0.26 1.63 -7.26
C TYR A 165 1.01 0.51 -6.53
N LEU A 166 2.33 0.58 -6.42
CA LEU A 166 3.12 -0.39 -5.65
C LEU A 166 2.71 -0.41 -4.18
N GLY A 167 2.53 0.76 -3.56
CA GLY A 167 2.05 0.87 -2.18
C GLY A 167 0.70 0.20 -1.97
N ALA A 168 -0.25 0.43 -2.90
CA ALA A 168 -1.56 -0.20 -2.89
C ALA A 168 -1.49 -1.72 -3.12
N LEU A 169 -0.75 -2.14 -4.13
CA LEU A 169 -0.65 -3.52 -4.58
C LEU A 169 0.03 -4.44 -3.56
N THR A 170 0.95 -3.90 -2.75
CA THR A 170 1.72 -4.70 -1.79
C THR A 170 1.12 -4.64 -0.39
N LEU A 171 0.86 -3.45 0.14
CA LEU A 171 0.40 -3.30 1.53
C LEU A 171 -1.05 -3.78 1.71
N THR A 172 -1.93 -3.54 0.74
CA THR A 172 -3.35 -3.95 0.82
C THR A 172 -3.50 -5.45 1.04
N PRO A 173 -2.96 -6.34 0.17
CA PRO A 173 -3.10 -7.78 0.38
C PRO A 173 -2.38 -8.27 1.64
N VAL A 174 -1.31 -7.62 2.10
CA VAL A 174 -0.68 -7.94 3.39
C VAL A 174 -1.68 -7.73 4.53
N ILE A 175 -2.31 -6.56 4.61
CA ILE A 175 -3.29 -6.26 5.67
C ILE A 175 -4.51 -7.18 5.57
N LEU A 176 -5.03 -7.42 4.37
CA LEU A 176 -6.15 -8.35 4.15
C LEU A 176 -5.81 -9.77 4.59
N SER A 177 -4.57 -10.22 4.33
CA SER A 177 -4.10 -11.55 4.75
C SER A 177 -3.96 -11.68 6.27
N LEU A 178 -3.51 -10.62 6.96
CA LEU A 178 -3.41 -10.59 8.41
C LEU A 178 -4.79 -10.67 9.04
N ARG A 179 -5.77 -9.93 8.49
CA ARG A 179 -7.16 -10.02 8.94
C ARG A 179 -7.76 -11.40 8.71
N ASP A 180 -7.57 -12.00 7.54
CA ASP A 180 -8.09 -13.34 7.25
C ASP A 180 -7.49 -14.39 8.20
N ARG A 181 -6.20 -14.29 8.51
CA ARG A 181 -5.55 -15.13 9.53
C ARG A 181 -6.12 -14.91 10.93
N TYR A 182 -6.36 -13.66 11.32
CA TYR A 182 -6.96 -13.32 12.61
C TYR A 182 -8.40 -13.85 12.74
N LEU A 183 -9.21 -13.78 11.68
CA LEU A 183 -10.59 -14.27 11.72
C LEU A 183 -10.68 -15.80 11.67
N ARG A 184 -9.76 -16.48 10.98
CA ARG A 184 -9.74 -17.96 10.88
C ARG A 184 -9.14 -18.64 12.10
N ARG A 185 -8.22 -18.00 12.82
CA ARG A 185 -7.68 -18.51 14.09
C ARG A 185 -8.48 -17.89 15.24
N GLN A 186 -9.35 -18.69 15.86
CA GLN A 186 -10.06 -18.33 17.09
C GLN A 186 -9.13 -18.22 18.31
N ASP A 187 -7.85 -18.60 18.17
CA ASP A 187 -6.84 -18.57 19.21
C ASP A 187 -6.07 -17.24 19.21
N VAL A 188 -5.65 -16.79 20.40
CA VAL A 188 -4.88 -15.56 20.58
C VAL A 188 -3.63 -15.59 19.68
N LEU A 189 -3.27 -14.46 19.05
CA LEU A 189 -2.04 -14.33 18.27
C LEU A 189 -0.81 -14.48 19.18
N THR A 190 -0.47 -15.72 19.53
CA THR A 190 0.69 -16.01 20.36
C THR A 190 1.93 -15.80 19.50
N VAL A 191 2.93 -15.08 20.03
CA VAL A 191 4.21 -14.82 19.37
C VAL A 191 4.86 -16.12 18.85
N ALA A 192 4.70 -17.23 19.58
CA ALA A 192 5.15 -18.55 19.17
C ALA A 192 4.47 -19.10 17.91
N ALA A 193 3.17 -18.82 17.71
CA ALA A 193 2.42 -19.27 16.54
C ALA A 193 2.77 -18.48 15.27
N VAL A 194 3.19 -17.22 15.44
CA VAL A 194 3.74 -16.37 14.37
C VAL A 194 5.16 -16.84 13.99
N TRP A 195 6.00 -17.12 14.99
CA TRP A 195 7.36 -17.63 14.81
C TRP A 195 7.43 -19.00 14.12
N ARG A 196 6.42 -19.85 14.30
CA ARG A 196 6.32 -21.15 13.61
C ARG A 196 5.86 -21.06 12.16
N SER A 197 5.53 -19.86 11.65
CA SER A 197 5.10 -19.71 10.26
C SER A 197 6.27 -19.93 9.31
N THR A 198 6.11 -20.88 8.37
CA THR A 198 7.08 -21.16 7.30
C THR A 198 7.37 -19.92 6.46
N LEU A 199 6.36 -19.07 6.21
CA LEU A 199 6.51 -17.79 5.53
C LEU A 199 7.43 -16.84 6.31
N LEU A 200 7.23 -16.70 7.62
CA LEU A 200 8.07 -15.80 8.43
C LEU A 200 9.51 -16.31 8.53
N ARG A 201 9.70 -17.63 8.62
CA ARG A 201 11.02 -18.24 8.58
C ARG A 201 11.73 -18.00 7.26
N ASP A 202 11.04 -18.20 6.13
CA ASP A 202 11.61 -17.93 4.79
C ASP A 202 11.90 -16.43 4.61
N ILE A 203 11.07 -15.54 5.16
CA ILE A 203 11.34 -14.10 5.14
C ILE A 203 12.61 -13.77 5.93
N LEU A 204 12.70 -14.26 7.16
CA LEU A 204 13.78 -13.90 8.08
C LEU A 204 15.13 -14.48 7.66
N TRP A 205 15.15 -15.74 7.21
CA TRP A 205 16.39 -16.45 6.92
C TRP A 205 16.85 -16.34 5.46
N TRP A 206 15.95 -16.06 4.53
CA TRP A 206 16.27 -16.03 3.10
C TRP A 206 16.03 -14.66 2.48
N VAL A 207 14.83 -14.10 2.62
CA VAL A 207 14.45 -12.89 1.87
C VAL A 207 15.12 -11.64 2.41
N ILE A 208 15.10 -11.41 3.73
CA ILE A 208 15.71 -10.23 4.34
C ILE A 208 17.23 -10.19 4.05
N PRO A 209 17.99 -11.29 4.26
CA PRO A 209 19.42 -11.28 3.91
C PRO A 209 19.66 -11.06 2.42
N ALA A 210 18.89 -11.71 1.54
CA ALA A 210 19.04 -11.54 0.10
C ALA A 210 18.75 -10.10 -0.35
N LEU A 211 17.66 -9.50 0.13
CA LEU A 211 17.31 -8.12 -0.15
C LEU A 211 18.36 -7.16 0.40
N ALA A 212 18.87 -7.39 1.62
CA ALA A 212 19.90 -6.55 2.22
C ALA A 212 21.21 -6.57 1.42
N VAL A 213 21.64 -7.74 0.94
CA VAL A 213 22.84 -7.87 0.10
C VAL A 213 22.65 -7.18 -1.25
N LEU A 214 21.48 -7.33 -1.88
CA LEU A 214 21.17 -6.69 -3.17
C LEU A 214 21.02 -5.17 -3.06
N ASP A 215 20.37 -4.69 -2.00
CA ASP A 215 20.26 -3.27 -1.67
C ASP A 215 21.64 -2.67 -1.40
N TRP A 216 22.48 -3.35 -0.59
CA TRP A 216 23.87 -2.96 -0.38
C TRP A 216 24.67 -2.88 -1.69
N LEU A 217 24.52 -3.88 -2.57
CA LEU A 217 25.17 -3.89 -3.87
C LEU A 217 24.70 -2.73 -4.75
N ALA A 218 23.40 -2.43 -4.75
CA ALA A 218 22.84 -1.32 -5.50
C ALA A 218 23.32 0.06 -4.98
N LEU A 219 23.45 0.22 -3.66
CA LEU A 219 23.94 1.44 -3.02
C LEU A 219 25.44 1.67 -3.20
N THR A 220 26.24 0.60 -3.32
CA THR A 220 27.70 0.68 -3.47
C THR A 220 28.18 0.60 -4.92
N ALA A 221 27.28 0.33 -5.86
CA ALA A 221 27.60 0.23 -7.27
C ALA A 221 27.95 1.62 -7.86
N ASN A 222 29.20 1.78 -8.29
CA ASN A 222 29.65 2.96 -9.05
C ASN A 222 29.23 2.92 -10.53
N VAL A 223 28.81 1.75 -11.01
CA VAL A 223 28.42 1.53 -12.41
C VAL A 223 26.90 1.38 -12.48
N GLU A 224 26.25 2.22 -13.28
CA GLU A 224 24.80 2.29 -13.42
C GLU A 224 24.17 0.93 -13.80
N SER A 225 24.78 0.21 -14.75
CA SER A 225 24.28 -1.10 -15.19
C SER A 225 24.30 -2.15 -14.07
N VAL A 226 25.29 -2.10 -13.18
CA VAL A 226 25.39 -2.99 -12.02
C VAL A 226 24.30 -2.65 -11.00
N ARG A 227 24.05 -1.36 -10.77
CA ARG A 227 22.96 -0.90 -9.90
C ARG A 227 21.60 -1.38 -10.41
N GLN A 228 21.32 -1.16 -11.70
CA GLN A 228 20.06 -1.60 -12.31
C GLN A 228 19.89 -3.11 -12.26
N LEU A 229 20.95 -3.87 -12.54
CA LEU A 229 20.91 -5.32 -12.45
C LEU A 229 20.61 -5.78 -11.02
N ALA A 230 21.21 -5.15 -10.00
CA ALA A 230 20.93 -5.42 -8.60
C ALA A 230 19.47 -5.08 -8.23
N GLN A 231 18.96 -3.95 -8.71
CA GLN A 231 17.56 -3.54 -8.52
C GLN A 231 16.57 -4.52 -9.18
N PHE A 232 16.83 -4.98 -10.40
CA PHE A 232 16.03 -6.03 -11.04
C PHE A 232 16.12 -7.36 -10.29
N ALA A 233 17.30 -7.70 -9.76
CA ALA A 233 17.51 -8.90 -8.98
C ALA A 233 16.71 -8.92 -7.66
N LEU A 234 16.24 -7.77 -7.16
CA LEU A 234 15.31 -7.70 -6.01
C LEU A 234 14.01 -8.48 -6.26
N LEU A 235 13.63 -8.72 -7.53
CA LEU A 235 12.47 -9.54 -7.87
C LEU A 235 12.70 -11.03 -7.60
N LEU A 236 13.93 -11.52 -7.64
CA LEU A 236 14.24 -12.94 -7.47
C LEU A 236 13.77 -13.51 -6.13
N PRO A 237 14.10 -12.92 -4.96
CA PRO A 237 13.60 -13.42 -3.68
C PRO A 237 12.07 -13.31 -3.59
N VAL A 238 11.46 -12.32 -4.23
CA VAL A 238 10.00 -12.14 -4.25
C VAL A 238 9.32 -13.24 -5.05
N LEU A 239 9.84 -13.57 -6.23
CA LEU A 239 9.33 -14.65 -7.07
C LEU A 239 9.51 -16.02 -6.37
N GLY A 240 10.63 -16.21 -5.66
CA GLY A 240 10.83 -17.40 -4.82
C GLY A 240 9.77 -17.53 -3.72
N LEU A 241 9.44 -16.44 -3.03
CA LEU A 241 8.34 -16.42 -2.06
C LEU A 241 6.98 -16.63 -2.71
N ALA A 242 6.73 -16.01 -3.87
CA ALA A 242 5.49 -16.14 -4.61
C ALA A 242 5.25 -17.60 -5.04
N TRP A 243 6.29 -18.30 -5.46
CA TRP A 243 6.21 -19.73 -5.76
C TRP A 243 5.88 -20.53 -4.50
N ARG A 244 6.65 -20.35 -3.41
CA ARG A 244 6.50 -21.18 -2.20
C ARG A 244 5.21 -20.93 -1.42
N HIS A 245 4.76 -19.69 -1.35
CA HIS A 245 3.67 -19.25 -0.46
C HIS A 245 2.49 -18.63 -1.20
N GLY A 246 2.47 -18.72 -2.54
CA GLY A 246 1.43 -18.14 -3.38
C GLY A 246 1.34 -16.63 -3.22
N TRP A 247 0.11 -16.11 -3.27
CA TRP A 247 -0.14 -14.67 -3.18
C TRP A 247 0.30 -14.03 -1.86
N HIS A 248 0.35 -14.78 -0.75
CA HIS A 248 0.86 -14.27 0.52
C HIS A 248 2.35 -13.94 0.44
N GLY A 249 3.12 -14.81 -0.23
CA GLY A 249 4.54 -14.60 -0.47
C GLY A 249 4.78 -13.40 -1.39
N THR A 250 3.97 -13.27 -2.44
CA THR A 250 4.04 -12.10 -3.35
C THR A 250 3.74 -10.79 -2.63
N ALA A 251 2.71 -10.76 -1.77
CA ALA A 251 2.32 -9.55 -1.07
C ALA A 251 3.42 -9.05 -0.11
N VAL A 252 3.93 -9.94 0.75
CA VAL A 252 4.95 -9.58 1.74
C VAL A 252 6.32 -9.38 1.09
N GLY A 253 6.71 -10.27 0.16
CA GLY A 253 7.95 -10.14 -0.59
C GLY A 253 7.96 -8.86 -1.43
N GLY A 254 6.86 -8.55 -2.13
CA GLY A 254 6.71 -7.33 -2.90
C GLY A 254 6.78 -6.07 -2.05
N LEU A 255 6.20 -6.08 -0.85
CA LEU A 255 6.30 -4.98 0.12
C LEU A 255 7.77 -4.73 0.50
N LEU A 256 8.49 -5.78 0.89
CA LEU A 256 9.90 -5.69 1.29
C LEU A 256 10.81 -5.26 0.13
N ALA A 257 10.61 -5.82 -1.06
CA ALA A 257 11.37 -5.43 -2.24
C ALA A 257 11.07 -4.00 -2.69
N SER A 258 9.84 -3.51 -2.49
CA SER A 258 9.49 -2.11 -2.76
C SER A 258 10.19 -1.14 -1.82
N PHE A 259 10.33 -1.50 -0.54
CA PHE A 259 11.15 -0.73 0.40
C PHE A 259 12.63 -0.73 0.00
N ALA A 260 13.19 -1.90 -0.31
CA ALA A 260 14.58 -2.02 -0.74
C ALA A 260 14.84 -1.23 -2.05
N LEU A 261 13.92 -1.29 -3.01
CA LEU A 261 14.08 -0.50 -4.23
C LEU A 261 13.99 1.00 -3.94
N ALA A 262 13.08 1.41 -3.06
CA ALA A 262 12.92 2.82 -2.71
C ALA A 262 14.07 3.38 -1.85
N SER A 263 14.82 2.55 -1.10
CA SER A 263 16.08 2.97 -0.45
C SER A 263 17.22 3.23 -1.44
N THR A 264 17.21 2.59 -2.60
CA THR A 264 18.23 2.82 -3.66
C THR A 264 17.99 4.05 -4.54
N ALA A 265 16.87 4.76 -4.36
CA ALA A 265 16.51 5.87 -5.22
C ALA A 265 17.35 7.12 -4.95
N HIS A 266 18.08 7.62 -5.96
CA HIS A 266 18.82 8.88 -5.86
C HIS A 266 17.93 10.06 -6.27
N GLY A 267 17.03 10.45 -5.36
CA GLY A 267 16.19 11.63 -5.51
C GLY A 267 14.73 11.36 -5.89
N LEU A 268 13.98 12.45 -6.09
CA LEU A 268 12.53 12.43 -6.27
C LEU A 268 12.07 11.85 -7.61
N LEU A 269 12.90 11.95 -8.65
CA LEU A 269 12.59 11.58 -10.05
C LEU A 269 13.77 10.85 -10.69
N ASP A 270 14.22 9.78 -10.05
CA ASP A 270 15.23 8.90 -10.63
C ASP A 270 14.57 7.99 -11.69
N ASN A 271 14.85 8.29 -12.96
CA ASN A 271 14.30 7.59 -14.12
C ASN A 271 14.65 6.10 -14.12
N GLU A 272 15.84 5.73 -13.63
CA GLU A 272 16.28 4.33 -13.68
C GLU A 272 15.54 3.50 -12.64
N THR A 273 15.43 4.01 -11.41
CA THR A 273 14.58 3.38 -10.38
C THR A 273 13.12 3.29 -10.85
N LEU A 274 12.58 4.32 -11.53
CA LEU A 274 11.21 4.32 -12.05
C LEU A 274 10.96 3.22 -13.09
N LYS A 275 11.94 2.91 -13.96
CA LYS A 275 11.85 1.78 -14.90
C LYS A 275 11.74 0.46 -14.15
N VAL A 276 12.59 0.24 -13.15
CA VAL A 276 12.56 -0.99 -12.33
C VAL A 276 11.23 -1.10 -11.58
N GLN A 277 10.74 0.00 -11.01
CA GLN A 277 9.45 0.03 -10.33
C GLN A 277 8.28 -0.33 -11.24
N THR A 278 8.30 0.16 -12.48
CA THR A 278 7.27 -0.16 -13.47
C THR A 278 7.26 -1.65 -13.77
N VAL A 279 8.44 -2.24 -14.03
CA VAL A 279 8.57 -3.69 -14.25
C VAL A 279 8.12 -4.47 -13.02
N MET A 280 8.56 -4.07 -11.83
CA MET A 280 8.16 -4.70 -10.58
C MET A 280 6.65 -4.67 -10.37
N SER A 281 5.99 -3.55 -10.70
CA SER A 281 4.55 -3.42 -10.56
C SER A 281 3.78 -4.42 -11.44
N VAL A 282 4.23 -4.63 -12.67
CA VAL A 282 3.65 -5.60 -13.60
C VAL A 282 3.88 -7.03 -13.10
N VAL A 283 5.13 -7.34 -12.70
CA VAL A 283 5.51 -8.67 -12.20
C VAL A 283 4.73 -9.03 -10.93
N LEU A 284 4.63 -8.11 -9.97
CA LEU A 284 3.87 -8.31 -8.73
C LEU A 284 2.38 -8.50 -8.99
N SER A 285 1.80 -7.75 -9.93
CA SER A 285 0.39 -7.87 -10.30
C SER A 285 0.10 -9.26 -10.88
N GLY A 286 0.95 -9.72 -11.80
CA GLY A 286 0.86 -11.05 -12.39
C GLY A 286 1.04 -12.14 -11.33
N ALA A 287 2.09 -12.03 -10.49
CA ALA A 287 2.38 -13.00 -9.44
C ALA A 287 1.27 -13.09 -8.39
N LEU A 288 0.60 -11.98 -8.05
CA LEU A 288 -0.56 -12.00 -7.15
C LEU A 288 -1.73 -12.77 -7.75
N ILE A 289 -2.08 -12.48 -9.01
CA ILE A 289 -3.19 -13.15 -9.70
C ILE A 289 -2.90 -14.65 -9.88
N LEU A 290 -1.70 -14.99 -10.34
CA LEU A 290 -1.26 -16.38 -10.53
C LEU A 290 -1.14 -17.13 -9.20
N GLY A 291 -0.59 -16.49 -8.17
CA GLY A 291 -0.45 -17.05 -6.83
C GLY A 291 -1.81 -17.29 -6.15
N ALA A 292 -2.82 -16.48 -6.45
CA ALA A 292 -4.19 -16.72 -6.00
C ALA A 292 -4.80 -17.95 -6.68
N ARG A 293 -4.56 -18.13 -8.00
CA ARG A 293 -5.04 -19.29 -8.77
C ARG A 293 -4.37 -20.60 -8.31
N SER A 294 -3.06 -20.61 -8.14
CA SER A 294 -2.32 -21.82 -7.72
C SER A 294 -2.76 -22.29 -6.32
N THR A 295 -3.01 -21.34 -5.40
CA THR A 295 -3.53 -21.64 -4.07
C THR A 295 -4.94 -22.25 -4.14
N ALA A 296 -5.77 -21.78 -5.06
CA ALA A 296 -7.12 -22.33 -5.27
C ALA A 296 -7.06 -23.76 -5.83
N THR A 297 -6.24 -24.02 -6.85
CA THR A 297 -6.08 -25.35 -7.45
C THR A 297 -5.55 -26.36 -6.45
N ARG A 298 -4.51 -26.01 -5.67
CA ARG A 298 -3.92 -26.93 -4.69
C ARG A 298 -4.93 -27.37 -3.62
N ARG A 299 -5.78 -26.46 -3.14
CA ARG A 299 -6.82 -26.80 -2.17
C ARG A 299 -7.94 -27.65 -2.74
N MET A 300 -8.28 -27.48 -4.02
CA MET A 300 -9.25 -28.36 -4.69
C MET A 300 -8.69 -29.78 -4.79
N THR A 301 -7.42 -29.93 -5.17
CA THR A 301 -6.76 -31.24 -5.21
C THR A 301 -6.66 -31.86 -3.82
N GLU A 302 -6.35 -31.10 -2.77
CA GLU A 302 -6.34 -31.59 -1.38
C GLU A 302 -7.75 -31.98 -0.88
N ALA A 303 -8.81 -31.33 -1.38
CA ALA A 303 -10.20 -31.65 -1.03
C ALA A 303 -10.77 -32.87 -1.79
N ASP A 304 -10.35 -33.08 -3.05
CA ASP A 304 -10.63 -34.32 -3.80
C ASP A 304 -9.82 -35.51 -3.24
N GLN A 305 -8.73 -35.24 -2.50
CA GLN A 305 -7.81 -36.24 -1.98
C GLN A 305 -7.99 -36.56 -0.48
N GLY A 306 -9.10 -36.21 0.17
CA GLY A 306 -9.39 -36.89 1.43
C GLY A 306 -10.72 -36.61 2.14
N PRO A 307 -11.06 -37.45 3.14
CA PRO A 307 -10.57 -38.81 3.41
C PRO A 307 -11.29 -39.91 2.61
#